data_AF-A0A4R9BWB6-F1
#
_entry.id   AF-A0A4R9BWB6-F1
#
_cell.length_a   1.000
_cell.length_b   1.000
_cell.length_c   1.000
_cell.angle_alpha   90.00
_cell.angle_beta   90.00
_cell.angle_gamma   90.00
#
_symmetry.space_group_name_H-M   'P 1'
#
loop_
_entity.id
_entity.type
_entity.pdbx_description
1 polymer ?
#
loop_
_entity_poly.entity_id
_entity_poly.type
_entity_poly.pdbx_seq_one_letter_code
_entity_poly.pdbx_strand_id
1 'polypeptide(L)'
;MPADRDLFAQDAVGVAPLLLGGLLRHGDTVLRITEVEAYLAGTDPGSHAFRRRTARNASMFGPPGHLYAYFSYGMHVCANIVCSPAGEASAVLLRAGEIVAGIDVARARRGPAVADRDLARGPARLTRALGIRLDQNGADLFAEPFELTLPGTPVAALTGPRTGVAGAGGGSDYSWRFWIPGDRSVSAYRRHPGLDRETTI
;
A
#
# COMPACT_ATOMS: atom_id res chain seq x y z
N MET A 1 9.59 1.23 16.33
CA MET A 1 9.08 0.30 17.35
C MET A 1 8.36 -0.83 16.64
N PRO A 2 8.36 -2.09 17.13
CA PRO A 2 7.50 -3.13 16.58
C PRO A 2 6.07 -2.59 16.46
N ALA A 3 5.42 -2.87 15.33
CA ALA A 3 4.02 -2.49 15.19
C ALA A 3 3.19 -3.23 16.24
N ASP A 4 2.14 -2.58 16.73
CA ASP A 4 1.09 -3.25 17.49
C ASP A 4 0.00 -3.70 16.52
N ARG A 5 -0.41 -4.98 16.57
CA ARG A 5 -1.47 -5.49 15.70
C ARG A 5 -2.79 -4.78 15.95
N ASP A 6 -3.06 -4.37 17.19
CA ASP A 6 -4.32 -3.74 17.56
C ASP A 6 -4.54 -2.41 16.84
N LEU A 7 -3.46 -1.75 16.39
CA LEU A 7 -3.57 -0.57 15.54
C LEU A 7 -4.38 -0.84 14.27
N PHE A 8 -4.20 -2.02 13.68
CA PHE A 8 -4.83 -2.40 12.41
C PHE A 8 -6.30 -2.78 12.58
N ALA A 9 -6.84 -2.81 13.81
CA ALA A 9 -8.28 -2.91 14.02
C ALA A 9 -9.02 -1.61 13.67
N GLN A 10 -8.31 -0.47 13.55
CA GLN A 10 -8.85 0.77 12.98
C GLN A 10 -9.01 0.64 11.47
N ASP A 11 -9.79 1.53 10.86
CA ASP A 11 -9.92 1.56 9.40
C ASP A 11 -8.65 2.05 8.70
N ALA A 12 -8.54 1.73 7.41
CA ALA A 12 -7.37 2.08 6.62
C ALA A 12 -7.09 3.59 6.51
N VAL A 13 -8.10 4.47 6.65
CA VAL A 13 -7.89 5.92 6.58
C VAL A 13 -7.17 6.41 7.83
N GLY A 14 -7.53 5.88 9.00
CA GLY A 14 -6.83 6.16 10.26
C GLY A 14 -5.42 5.55 10.30
N VAL A 15 -5.26 4.33 9.80
CA VAL A 15 -3.97 3.60 9.85
C VAL A 15 -2.95 4.15 8.84
N ALA A 16 -3.38 4.52 7.63
CA ALA A 16 -2.49 4.91 6.54
C ALA A 16 -1.41 5.96 6.90
N PRO A 17 -1.74 7.12 7.49
CA PRO A 17 -0.71 8.12 7.81
C PRO A 17 0.30 7.64 8.85
N LEU A 18 -0.09 6.72 9.75
CA LEU A 18 0.77 6.20 10.81
C LEU A 18 1.84 5.23 10.30
N LEU A 19 1.64 4.66 9.11
CA LEU A 19 2.60 3.77 8.46
C LEU A 19 3.79 4.54 7.84
N LEU A 20 3.64 5.84 7.59
CA LEU A 20 4.68 6.64 6.93
C LEU A 20 5.93 6.74 7.81
N GLY A 21 7.08 6.36 7.25
CA GLY A 21 8.35 6.24 7.97
C GLY A 21 8.56 4.88 8.65
N GLY A 22 7.53 4.03 8.71
CA GLY A 22 7.64 2.66 9.19
C GLY A 22 8.48 1.78 8.27
N LEU A 23 8.96 0.66 8.80
CA LEU A 23 9.76 -0.31 8.04
C LEU A 23 8.97 -1.60 7.83
N LEU A 24 8.95 -2.07 6.58
CA LEU A 24 8.48 -3.40 6.21
C LEU A 24 9.67 -4.23 5.74
N ARG A 25 9.96 -5.32 6.46
CA ARG A 25 10.91 -6.34 6.05
C ARG A 25 10.19 -7.46 5.30
N HIS A 26 10.89 -8.02 4.33
CA HIS A 26 10.55 -9.31 3.73
C HIS A 26 11.86 -10.07 3.42
N GLY A 27 12.16 -11.09 4.24
CA GLY A 27 13.46 -11.75 4.24
C GLY A 27 14.60 -10.75 4.44
N ASP A 28 15.57 -10.74 3.52
CA ASP A 28 16.78 -9.90 3.62
C ASP A 28 16.58 -8.44 3.17
N THR A 29 15.38 -8.06 2.72
CA THR A 29 15.12 -6.71 2.19
C THR A 29 14.23 -5.92 3.13
N VAL A 30 14.60 -4.68 3.42
CA VAL A 30 13.83 -3.76 4.28
C VAL A 30 13.50 -2.49 3.51
N LEU A 31 12.22 -2.13 3.53
CA LEU A 31 11.68 -0.93 2.92
C LEU A 31 11.21 0.04 4.00
N ARG A 32 11.62 1.31 3.93
CA ARG A 32 10.98 2.42 4.62
C ARG A 32 9.79 2.92 3.79
N ILE A 33 8.59 2.85 4.36
CA ILE A 33 7.34 3.25 3.70
C ILE A 33 7.31 4.78 3.61
N THR A 34 7.13 5.31 2.41
CA THR A 34 7.08 6.77 2.19
C THR A 34 5.78 7.23 1.57
N GLU A 35 4.96 6.29 1.11
CA GLU A 35 3.73 6.59 0.42
C GLU A 35 2.74 5.42 0.46
N VAL A 36 1.49 5.74 0.77
CA VAL A 36 0.40 4.77 0.90
C VAL A 36 -0.93 5.32 0.37
N GLU A 37 -1.89 4.43 0.14
CA GLU A 37 -3.29 4.79 -0.16
C GLU A 37 -4.25 3.95 0.67
N ALA A 38 -5.30 4.55 1.21
CA ALA A 38 -6.34 3.83 1.94
C ALA A 38 -7.54 3.49 1.05
N TYR A 39 -8.17 2.35 1.34
CA TYR A 39 -9.35 1.84 0.66
C TYR A 39 -10.34 1.25 1.67
N LEU A 40 -11.61 1.65 1.58
CA LEU A 40 -12.68 1.19 2.49
C LEU A 40 -13.70 0.31 1.77
N ALA A 41 -14.38 -0.61 2.46
CA ALA A 41 -15.56 -1.27 1.92
C ALA A 41 -16.80 -0.38 2.02
N GLY A 42 -17.80 -0.63 1.17
CA GLY A 42 -19.13 -0.01 1.26
C GLY A 42 -19.21 1.45 0.77
N THR A 43 -18.30 2.31 1.18
CA THR A 43 -18.35 3.75 0.90
C THR A 43 -17.44 4.20 -0.24
N ASP A 44 -16.42 3.40 -0.58
CA ASP A 44 -15.36 3.82 -1.50
C ASP A 44 -15.44 3.12 -2.87
N PRO A 45 -15.85 3.83 -3.93
CA PRO A 45 -15.94 3.26 -5.28
C PRO A 45 -14.61 2.79 -5.87
N GLY A 46 -13.48 3.26 -5.35
CA GLY A 46 -12.15 2.85 -5.77
C GLY A 46 -11.68 1.54 -5.14
N SER A 47 -12.38 1.04 -4.12
CA SER A 47 -12.00 -0.16 -3.38
C SER A 47 -12.43 -1.46 -4.04
N HIS A 48 -11.57 -2.47 -3.97
CA HIS A 48 -11.94 -3.83 -4.34
C HIS A 48 -13.05 -4.41 -3.46
N ALA A 49 -13.26 -3.86 -2.26
CA ALA A 49 -14.32 -4.27 -1.34
C ALA A 49 -15.56 -3.37 -1.39
N PHE A 50 -15.67 -2.45 -2.36
CA PHE A 50 -16.76 -1.47 -2.43
C PHE A 50 -18.16 -2.11 -2.31
N ARG A 51 -18.45 -3.12 -3.12
CA ARG A 51 -19.80 -3.71 -3.20
C ARG A 51 -19.97 -5.00 -2.40
N ARG A 52 -19.00 -5.91 -2.48
CA ARG A 52 -19.12 -7.25 -1.90
C ARG A 52 -17.79 -7.97 -1.76
N ARG A 53 -17.79 -8.99 -0.91
CA ARG A 53 -16.75 -10.02 -0.85
C ARG A 53 -16.83 -10.94 -2.07
N THR A 54 -15.66 -11.31 -2.58
CA THR A 54 -15.41 -12.23 -3.70
C THR A 54 -14.19 -13.09 -3.38
N ALA A 55 -13.93 -14.15 -4.15
CA ALA A 55 -12.72 -14.94 -3.98
C ALA A 55 -11.43 -14.10 -4.14
N ARG A 56 -11.44 -13.11 -5.06
CA ARG A 56 -10.26 -12.27 -5.35
C ARG A 56 -9.89 -11.32 -4.20
N ASN A 57 -10.89 -10.79 -3.50
CA ASN A 57 -10.67 -9.82 -2.41
C ASN A 57 -10.86 -10.44 -1.02
N ALA A 58 -11.01 -11.77 -0.93
CA ALA A 58 -11.36 -12.45 0.32
C ALA A 58 -10.38 -12.15 1.46
N SER A 59 -9.09 -12.02 1.17
CA SER A 59 -8.07 -11.67 2.16
C SER A 59 -8.24 -10.27 2.74
N MET A 60 -8.85 -9.34 2.01
CA MET A 60 -9.17 -8.00 2.50
C MET A 60 -10.22 -8.02 3.63
N PHE A 61 -10.96 -9.12 3.77
CA PHE A 61 -11.91 -9.37 4.87
C PHE A 61 -11.33 -10.27 5.97
N GLY A 62 -10.04 -10.59 5.88
CA GLY A 62 -9.32 -11.43 6.83
C GLY A 62 -8.92 -10.67 8.09
N PRO A 63 -8.07 -11.28 8.95
CA PRO A 63 -7.62 -10.62 10.16
C PRO A 63 -6.75 -9.39 9.85
N PRO A 64 -6.79 -8.34 10.69
CA PRO A 64 -5.98 -7.15 10.53
C PRO A 64 -4.47 -7.46 10.61
N GLY A 65 -3.66 -6.65 9.94
CA GLY A 65 -2.21 -6.84 9.86
C GLY A 65 -1.77 -7.94 8.90
N HIS A 66 -2.67 -8.51 8.10
CA HIS A 66 -2.34 -9.50 7.08
C HIS A 66 -2.11 -8.84 5.72
N LEU A 67 -1.37 -9.52 4.86
CA LEU A 67 -1.12 -9.10 3.49
C LEU A 67 -2.35 -9.36 2.63
N TYR A 68 -2.83 -8.33 1.93
CA TYR A 68 -3.70 -8.49 0.77
C TYR A 68 -2.91 -8.19 -0.51
N ALA A 69 -2.59 -9.24 -1.27
CA ALA A 69 -1.85 -9.15 -2.51
C ALA A 69 -2.72 -9.53 -3.71
N TYR A 70 -2.62 -8.78 -4.80
CA TYR A 70 -3.42 -9.01 -6.01
C TYR A 70 -2.68 -8.58 -7.28
N PHE A 71 -3.05 -9.15 -8.42
CA PHE A 71 -2.60 -8.65 -9.73
C PHE A 71 -3.36 -7.39 -10.15
N SER A 72 -2.61 -6.32 -10.41
CA SER A 72 -3.03 -5.11 -11.09
C SER A 72 -2.66 -5.20 -12.58
N TYR A 73 -3.59 -4.82 -13.45
CA TYR A 73 -3.48 -4.88 -14.92
C TYR A 73 -2.91 -6.21 -15.46
N GLY A 74 -3.18 -7.33 -14.78
CA GLY A 74 -2.78 -8.68 -15.21
C GLY A 74 -1.28 -9.00 -15.13
N MET A 75 -0.41 -8.06 -14.72
CA MET A 75 1.05 -8.23 -14.82
C MET A 75 1.81 -7.88 -13.55
N HIS A 76 1.21 -7.15 -12.62
CA HIS A 76 1.94 -6.57 -11.49
C HIS A 76 1.27 -6.91 -10.16
N VAL A 77 2.04 -7.39 -9.20
CA VAL A 77 1.54 -7.60 -7.83
C VAL A 77 1.51 -6.26 -7.11
N CYS A 78 0.37 -5.92 -6.53
CA CYS A 78 0.24 -4.87 -5.52
C CYS A 78 0.08 -5.53 -4.14
N ALA A 79 0.56 -4.87 -3.09
CA ALA A 79 0.52 -5.35 -1.71
C ALA A 79 -0.17 -4.32 -0.81
N ASN A 80 -1.06 -4.79 0.04
CA ASN A 80 -1.82 -3.98 0.97
C ASN A 80 -1.74 -4.60 2.37
N ILE A 81 -1.90 -3.77 3.39
CA ILE A 81 -2.07 -4.23 4.78
C ILE A 81 -3.55 -4.18 5.12
N VAL A 82 -4.12 -5.33 5.49
CA VAL A 82 -5.52 -5.46 5.90
C VAL A 82 -5.73 -4.71 7.21
N CYS A 83 -6.80 -3.93 7.25
CA CYS A 83 -7.24 -3.13 8.39
C CYS A 83 -8.72 -3.45 8.67
N SER A 84 -9.25 -2.90 9.76
CA SER A 84 -10.57 -3.23 10.34
C SER A 84 -10.64 -4.65 10.95
N PRO A 85 -11.62 -4.92 11.83
CA PRO A 85 -11.85 -6.27 12.36
C PRO A 85 -12.17 -7.28 11.26
N ALA A 86 -11.88 -8.56 11.50
CA ALA A 86 -12.18 -9.62 10.55
C ALA A 86 -13.68 -9.66 10.20
N GLY A 87 -13.98 -9.79 8.91
CA GLY A 87 -15.36 -9.71 8.38
C GLY A 87 -15.74 -8.31 7.88
N GLU A 88 -15.08 -7.27 8.37
CA GLU A 88 -15.05 -5.94 7.74
C GLU A 88 -13.87 -5.86 6.78
N ALA A 89 -13.89 -4.92 5.84
CA ALA A 89 -12.80 -4.78 4.87
C ALA A 89 -12.37 -3.33 4.73
N SER A 90 -11.15 -3.06 5.14
CA SER A 90 -10.37 -1.92 4.67
C SER A 90 -8.91 -2.34 4.48
N ALA A 91 -8.16 -1.62 3.66
CA ALA A 91 -6.75 -1.93 3.48
C ALA A 91 -5.95 -0.70 3.07
N VAL A 92 -4.68 -0.70 3.48
CA VAL A 92 -3.70 0.30 3.08
C VAL A 92 -2.80 -0.27 1.99
N LEU A 93 -2.88 0.25 0.77
CA LEU A 93 -1.97 -0.05 -0.32
C LEU A 93 -0.58 0.53 -0.01
N LEU A 94 0.44 -0.31 -0.09
CA LEU A 94 1.83 0.10 -0.05
C LEU A 94 2.24 0.62 -1.42
N ARG A 95 2.39 1.93 -1.53
CA ARG A 95 2.53 2.58 -2.85
C ARG A 95 3.96 2.89 -3.21
N ALA A 96 4.77 3.38 -2.27
CA ALA A 96 6.19 3.59 -2.50
C ALA A 96 7.01 3.57 -1.21
N GLY A 97 8.32 3.42 -1.38
CA GLY A 97 9.26 3.47 -0.28
C GLY A 97 10.71 3.49 -0.73
N GLU A 98 11.60 3.60 0.25
CA GLU A 98 13.05 3.53 0.08
C GLU A 98 13.56 2.17 0.58
N ILE A 99 14.43 1.52 -0.19
CA ILE A 99 15.12 0.31 0.29
C ILE A 99 16.26 0.74 1.21
N VAL A 100 16.15 0.42 2.50
CA VAL A 100 17.11 0.83 3.54
C VAL A 100 18.03 -0.31 3.97
N ALA A 101 17.69 -1.56 3.64
CA ALA A 101 18.58 -2.71 3.79
C ALA A 101 18.29 -3.76 2.71
N GLY A 102 19.30 -4.57 2.36
CA GLY A 102 19.20 -5.56 1.29
C GLY A 102 19.21 -4.95 -0.11
N ILE A 103 19.96 -3.87 -0.31
CA ILE A 103 19.98 -3.11 -1.58
C ILE A 103 20.41 -3.97 -2.77
N ASP A 104 21.39 -4.86 -2.59
CA ASP A 104 21.89 -5.74 -3.65
C ASP A 104 20.84 -6.77 -4.06
N VAL A 105 20.09 -7.29 -3.08
CA VAL A 105 18.96 -8.20 -3.32
C VAL A 105 17.84 -7.48 -4.09
N ALA A 106 17.50 -6.25 -3.69
CA ALA A 106 16.52 -5.44 -4.40
C ALA A 106 16.98 -5.10 -5.84
N ARG A 107 18.27 -4.78 -6.05
CA ARG A 107 18.87 -4.53 -7.37
C ARG A 107 18.86 -5.77 -8.25
N ALA A 108 19.18 -6.95 -7.71
CA ALA A 108 19.08 -8.21 -8.45
C ALA A 108 17.66 -8.45 -8.95
N ARG A 109 16.64 -8.11 -8.15
CA ARG A 109 15.22 -8.22 -8.56
C ARG A 109 14.80 -7.14 -9.54
N ARG A 110 15.29 -5.90 -9.42
CA ARG A 110 14.81 -4.73 -10.20
C ARG A 110 15.62 -4.47 -11.47
N GLY A 111 16.90 -4.82 -11.47
CA GLY A 111 17.89 -4.57 -12.51
C GLY A 111 19.03 -3.66 -12.00
N PRO A 112 20.30 -3.93 -12.37
CA PRO A 112 21.47 -3.23 -11.83
C PRO A 112 21.57 -1.76 -12.27
N ALA A 113 20.90 -1.37 -13.36
CA ALA A 113 20.88 0.00 -13.86
C ALA A 113 19.80 0.89 -13.20
N VAL A 114 18.95 0.33 -12.33
CA VAL A 114 17.91 1.09 -11.64
C VAL A 114 18.54 1.87 -10.50
N ALA A 115 18.39 3.20 -10.51
CA ALA A 115 18.84 4.05 -9.41
C ALA A 115 18.13 3.65 -8.09
N ASP A 116 18.83 3.76 -6.96
CA ASP A 116 18.31 3.27 -5.66
C ASP A 116 16.96 3.90 -5.29
N ARG A 117 16.81 5.22 -5.52
CA ARG A 117 15.56 5.94 -5.29
C ARG A 117 14.36 5.39 -6.09
N ASP A 118 14.62 4.70 -7.20
CA ASP A 118 13.61 4.22 -8.16
C ASP A 118 13.32 2.71 -7.98
N LEU A 119 14.02 2.03 -7.08
CA LEU A 119 13.85 0.59 -6.81
C LEU A 119 12.41 0.26 -6.39
N ALA A 120 11.86 1.03 -5.45
CA ALA A 120 10.53 0.83 -4.87
C ALA A 120 9.59 2.04 -5.06
N ARG A 121 9.88 2.91 -6.05
CA ARG A 121 9.11 4.11 -6.37
C ARG A 121 7.84 3.81 -7.20
N GLY A 122 6.87 3.15 -6.57
CA GLY A 122 5.58 2.77 -7.14
C GLY A 122 5.16 1.36 -6.73
N PRO A 123 3.85 1.02 -6.70
CA PRO A 123 3.35 -0.15 -5.97
C PRO A 123 3.89 -1.48 -6.52
N ALA A 124 3.91 -1.62 -7.85
CA ALA A 124 4.49 -2.79 -8.52
C ALA A 124 6.02 -2.87 -8.40
N ARG A 125 6.69 -1.72 -8.27
CA ARG A 125 8.15 -1.66 -8.13
C ARG A 125 8.54 -2.08 -6.72
N LEU A 126 7.79 -1.59 -5.72
CA LEU A 126 7.93 -1.92 -4.32
C LEU A 126 7.80 -3.43 -4.08
N THR A 127 6.73 -4.06 -4.56
CA THR A 127 6.54 -5.51 -4.38
C THR A 127 7.66 -6.31 -5.02
N ARG A 128 8.08 -5.93 -6.23
CA ARG A 128 9.23 -6.58 -6.90
C ARG A 128 10.55 -6.36 -6.17
N ALA A 129 10.79 -5.18 -5.62
CA ALA A 129 12.02 -4.88 -4.86
C ALA A 129 12.08 -5.68 -3.55
N LEU A 130 10.97 -5.72 -2.79
CA LEU A 130 10.83 -6.53 -1.58
C LEU A 130 10.76 -8.03 -1.87
N GLY A 131 10.42 -8.44 -3.09
CA GLY A 131 10.24 -9.85 -3.44
C GLY A 131 8.90 -10.43 -2.97
N ILE A 132 7.91 -9.58 -2.73
CA ILE A 132 6.54 -9.99 -2.39
C ILE A 132 5.87 -10.57 -3.63
N ARG A 133 5.41 -11.80 -3.53
CA ARG A 133 4.75 -12.56 -4.60
C ARG A 133 3.26 -12.74 -4.31
N LEU A 134 2.50 -13.10 -5.34
CA LEU A 134 1.05 -13.28 -5.23
C LEU A 134 0.65 -14.46 -4.33
N ASP A 135 1.43 -15.54 -4.33
CA ASP A 135 1.22 -16.74 -3.51
C ASP A 135 1.33 -16.47 -1.99
N GLN A 136 1.80 -15.29 -1.61
CA GLN A 136 1.87 -14.84 -0.21
C GLN A 136 0.61 -14.08 0.23
N ASN A 137 -0.40 -13.93 -0.63
CA ASN A 137 -1.66 -13.30 -0.26
C ASN A 137 -2.27 -13.99 0.97
N GLY A 138 -2.63 -13.22 1.99
CA GLY A 138 -3.09 -13.71 3.30
C GLY A 138 -1.97 -14.00 4.29
N ALA A 139 -0.69 -13.76 3.97
CA ALA A 139 0.39 -13.91 4.94
C ALA A 139 0.26 -12.92 6.10
N ASP A 140 0.70 -13.34 7.29
CA ASP A 140 0.75 -12.48 8.47
C ASP A 140 2.00 -11.59 8.42
N LEU A 141 1.84 -10.27 8.51
CA LEU A 141 2.96 -9.32 8.45
C LEU A 141 3.75 -9.20 9.76
N PHE A 142 3.32 -9.92 10.80
CA PHE A 142 3.97 -10.00 12.11
C PHE A 142 4.69 -11.34 12.32
N ALA A 143 4.77 -12.18 11.28
CA ALA A 143 5.44 -13.46 11.30
C ALA A 143 6.44 -13.55 10.15
N GLU A 144 7.52 -14.32 10.37
CA GLU A 144 8.52 -14.61 9.34
C GLU A 144 7.85 -15.10 8.03
N PRO A 145 8.28 -14.62 6.85
CA PRO A 145 9.46 -13.79 6.60
C PRO A 145 9.23 -12.26 6.72
N PHE A 146 8.11 -11.84 7.29
CA PHE A 146 7.75 -10.43 7.43
C PHE A 146 8.03 -9.88 8.82
N GLU A 147 8.35 -8.59 8.85
CA GLU A 147 8.40 -7.82 10.08
C GLU A 147 7.93 -6.39 9.76
N LEU A 148 7.00 -5.88 10.55
CA LEU A 148 6.48 -4.52 10.42
C LEU A 148 6.81 -3.71 11.66
N THR A 149 7.42 -2.55 11.44
CA THR A 149 7.72 -1.58 12.49
C THR A 149 7.14 -0.22 12.13
N LEU A 150 6.67 0.50 13.14
CA LEU A 150 6.17 1.86 13.03
C LEU A 150 7.23 2.87 13.48
N PRO A 151 7.20 4.11 12.96
CA PRO A 151 8.06 5.16 13.48
C PRO A 151 7.69 5.43 14.95
N GLY A 152 8.67 5.82 15.78
CA GLY A 152 8.39 6.14 17.19
C GLY A 152 7.48 7.36 17.38
N THR A 153 7.43 8.24 16.37
CA THR A 153 6.55 9.40 16.31
C THR A 153 5.99 9.50 14.89
N PRO A 154 4.70 9.85 14.71
CA PRO A 154 4.13 10.07 13.38
C PRO A 154 4.94 11.09 12.57
N VAL A 155 5.18 10.76 11.29
CA VAL A 155 5.89 11.65 10.36
C VAL A 155 4.89 12.61 9.74
N ALA A 156 5.33 13.86 9.48
CA ALA A 156 4.53 14.82 8.74
C ALA A 156 4.11 14.25 7.38
N ALA A 157 2.82 14.33 7.08
CA ALA A 157 2.22 13.76 5.88
C ALA A 157 1.43 14.82 5.12
N LEU A 158 1.49 14.77 3.79
CA LEU A 158 0.51 15.42 2.93
C LEU A 158 -0.51 14.39 2.46
N THR A 159 -1.71 14.87 2.11
CA THR A 159 -2.79 14.05 1.59
C THR A 159 -3.34 14.62 0.28
N GLY A 160 -3.97 13.75 -0.52
CA GLY A 160 -4.59 14.12 -1.79
C GLY A 160 -5.21 12.93 -2.52
N PRO A 161 -5.66 13.14 -3.77
CA PRO A 161 -6.30 12.09 -4.56
C PRO A 161 -5.38 10.89 -4.82
N ARG A 162 -6.00 9.71 -4.89
CA ARG A 162 -5.31 8.44 -5.18
C ARG A 162 -4.88 8.33 -6.64
N THR A 163 -3.77 7.66 -6.87
CA THR A 163 -3.13 7.56 -8.18
C THR A 163 -3.81 6.51 -9.04
N GLY A 164 -4.27 6.92 -10.23
CA GLY A 164 -4.83 6.00 -11.22
C GLY A 164 -6.20 5.42 -10.86
N VAL A 165 -6.86 5.94 -9.82
CA VAL A 165 -8.23 5.54 -9.45
C VAL A 165 -9.23 6.32 -10.31
N ALA A 166 -10.17 5.60 -10.92
CA ALA A 166 -11.21 6.18 -11.77
C ALA A 166 -12.44 6.63 -10.97
N GLY A 167 -13.27 7.49 -11.58
CA GLY A 167 -14.56 7.92 -11.02
C GLY A 167 -14.42 8.65 -9.68
N ALA A 168 -15.52 8.69 -8.91
CA ALA A 168 -15.58 9.43 -7.65
C ALA A 168 -14.47 9.02 -6.66
N GLY A 169 -14.09 7.74 -6.61
CA GLY A 169 -13.00 7.26 -5.75
C GLY A 169 -11.63 7.87 -6.08
N GLY A 170 -11.42 8.38 -7.29
CA GLY A 170 -10.21 9.12 -7.65
C GLY A 170 -10.29 10.63 -7.39
N GLY A 171 -11.43 11.13 -6.90
CA GLY A 171 -11.70 12.53 -6.66
C GLY A 171 -11.21 13.03 -5.29
N SER A 172 -11.44 14.32 -5.03
CA SER A 172 -11.07 14.99 -3.78
C SER A 172 -11.79 14.46 -2.55
N ASP A 173 -13.01 13.93 -2.72
CA ASP A 173 -13.81 13.34 -1.63
C ASP A 173 -13.12 12.12 -1.00
N TYR A 174 -12.22 11.48 -1.76
CA TYR A 174 -11.39 10.35 -1.35
C TYR A 174 -9.91 10.72 -1.44
N SER A 175 -9.56 11.88 -0.85
CA SER A 175 -8.16 12.31 -0.67
C SER A 175 -7.46 11.44 0.38
N TRP A 176 -7.29 10.16 0.04
CA TRP A 176 -6.80 9.10 0.91
C TRP A 176 -5.49 8.50 0.42
N ARG A 177 -4.72 9.28 -0.36
CA ARG A 177 -3.31 9.03 -0.60
C ARG A 177 -2.49 9.86 0.37
N PHE A 178 -1.55 9.23 1.06
CA PHE A 178 -0.71 9.89 2.05
C PHE A 178 0.77 9.71 1.70
N TRP A 179 1.58 10.75 1.85
CA TRP A 179 3.02 10.69 1.56
C TRP A 179 3.85 11.64 2.40
N ILE A 180 5.14 11.31 2.54
CA ILE A 180 6.14 12.15 3.19
C ILE A 180 6.53 13.31 2.26
N PRO A 181 6.36 14.59 2.65
CA PRO A 181 6.65 15.74 1.79
C PRO A 181 8.13 15.83 1.40
N GLY A 182 8.40 16.03 0.09
CA GLY A 182 9.76 16.21 -0.42
C GLY A 182 10.62 14.94 -0.49
N ASP A 183 10.11 13.79 -0.03
CA ASP A 183 10.87 12.53 -0.06
C ASP A 183 11.01 12.03 -1.53
N ARG A 184 12.24 11.71 -1.91
CA ARG A 184 12.61 11.36 -3.30
C ARG A 184 12.06 10.01 -3.76
N SER A 185 11.66 9.15 -2.81
CA SER A 185 11.09 7.83 -3.09
C SER A 185 9.58 7.86 -3.32
N VAL A 186 8.90 8.97 -2.99
CA VAL A 186 7.47 9.18 -3.29
C VAL A 186 7.27 9.12 -4.81
N SER A 187 6.37 8.27 -5.24
CA SER A 187 6.15 8.02 -6.66
C SER A 187 5.33 9.12 -7.34
N ALA A 188 5.49 9.26 -8.65
CA ALA A 188 4.79 10.29 -9.41
C ALA A 188 3.27 10.12 -9.27
N TYR A 189 2.56 11.23 -9.06
CA TYR A 189 1.11 11.24 -9.16
C TYR A 189 0.70 11.01 -10.62
N ARG A 190 -0.29 10.16 -10.83
CA ARG A 190 -0.93 9.98 -12.14
C ARG A 190 -2.43 10.06 -11.94
N ARG A 191 -3.05 11.13 -12.46
CA ARG A 191 -4.49 11.26 -12.51
C ARG A 191 -5.07 10.22 -13.48
N HIS A 192 -6.20 9.62 -13.14
CA HIS A 192 -6.89 8.72 -14.08
C HIS A 192 -7.52 9.55 -15.22
N PRO A 193 -7.34 9.18 -16.50
CA PRO A 193 -7.85 9.97 -17.63
C PRO A 193 -9.38 10.18 -17.63
N GLY A 194 -10.12 9.25 -17.04
CA GLY A 194 -11.58 9.30 -16.94
C GLY A 194 -12.14 10.17 -15.81
N LEU A 195 -11.31 10.92 -15.08
CA LEU A 195 -11.79 11.78 -13.98
C LEU A 195 -12.45 13.08 -14.50
N ASP A 196 -12.12 13.52 -15.72
CA ASP A 196 -12.61 14.78 -16.31
C ASP A 196 -13.96 14.63 -17.02
N ARG A 197 -14.54 13.42 -17.04
CA ARG A 197 -15.92 13.23 -17.49
C ARG A 197 -16.82 13.60 -16.32
N GLU A 198 -17.01 14.90 -16.11
CA GLU A 198 -18.17 15.40 -15.39
C GLU A 198 -19.39 14.66 -15.93
N THR A 199 -20.18 14.12 -15.01
CA THR A 199 -21.47 13.54 -15.36
C THR A 199 -22.32 14.70 -15.85
N THR A 200 -22.35 14.94 -17.16
CA THR A 200 -23.44 15.72 -17.77
C THR A 200 -24.70 14.93 -17.49
N ILE A 201 -25.43 15.35 -16.45
CA ILE A 201 -26.83 15.01 -16.23
C ILE A 201 -27.64 15.74 -17.29
#